data_AF-A0A3P7Z0S0-F1
#
_entry.id   AF-A0A3P7Z0S0-F1
#
_cell.length_a   1.000
_cell.length_b   1.000
_cell.length_c   1.000
_cell.angle_alpha   90.00
_cell.angle_beta   90.00
_cell.angle_gamma   90.00
#
_symmetry.space_group_name_H-M   'P 1'
#
loop_
_entity.id
_entity.type
_entity.pdbx_description
1 polymer ?
#
loop_
_entity_poly.entity_id
_entity_poly.type
_entity_poly.pdbx_seq_one_letter_code
_entity_poly.pdbx_strand_id
1 'polypeptide(L)'
;MFQFVPLPEDAPAITLTIDPDNFISFHGFSSVFTTQHTFPVLIDGRIYESGDHYYQIQKVRDLCGTVSDKLTETVRDESGRRLDGKVGFSEQRNKSFSQIAKEVIRLNNVDKKKVDEWRYTKGLEAMQKALIAKVSQSMVLRQALAESGKNILVHAFPGDSIYGAGCKKAQVKKWCESMKANGATTIRIPAKFPLTSETVLNCPNFAQGRNVLGVILMQLREMLRENNVPIVDLSSVFDALRGSTAVCDASMDDQDCGDGFAIGGGSIQAKIGGGTKA
;
A
#
# COMPACT_ATOMS: atom_id res chain seq x y z
N MET A 1 -1.64 12.81 -20.18
CA MET A 1 -0.49 12.43 -19.33
C MET A 1 -0.60 13.28 -18.08
N PHE A 2 -0.62 12.69 -16.89
CA PHE A 2 -0.67 13.47 -15.65
C PHE A 2 0.63 14.25 -15.49
N GLN A 3 0.53 15.57 -15.39
CA GLN A 3 1.68 16.44 -15.20
C GLN A 3 1.80 16.78 -13.72
N PHE A 4 2.90 16.34 -13.10
CA PHE A 4 3.21 16.73 -11.74
C PHE A 4 3.77 18.15 -11.72
N VAL A 5 3.28 18.95 -10.78
CA VAL A 5 3.70 20.33 -10.60
C VAL A 5 4.02 20.57 -9.13
N PRO A 6 4.98 21.45 -8.80
CA PRO A 6 5.25 21.81 -7.43
C PRO A 6 3.99 22.25 -6.70
N LEU A 7 3.90 21.96 -5.40
CA LEU A 7 2.84 22.49 -4.56
C LEU A 7 2.95 24.03 -4.52
N PRO A 8 1.86 24.79 -4.76
CA PRO A 8 1.88 26.25 -4.68
C PRO A 8 2.39 26.76 -3.31
N GLU A 9 3.00 27.94 -3.30
CA GLU A 9 3.60 28.51 -2.08
C GLU A 9 2.55 28.78 -0.99
N ASP A 10 1.38 29.26 -1.39
CA ASP A 10 0.23 29.60 -0.55
C ASP A 10 -0.64 28.38 -0.16
N ALA A 11 -0.41 27.22 -0.79
CA ALA A 11 -1.20 26.03 -0.50
C ALA A 11 -0.90 25.45 0.90
N PRO A 12 -1.92 24.91 1.61
CA PRO A 12 -1.72 24.20 2.87
C PRO A 12 -0.74 23.03 2.70
N ALA A 13 0.35 23.06 3.46
CA ALA A 13 1.44 22.10 3.33
C ALA A 13 1.87 21.53 4.69
N ILE A 14 2.19 20.24 4.69
CA ILE A 14 3.02 19.66 5.76
C ILE A 14 4.47 19.87 5.33
N THR A 15 5.22 20.59 6.17
CA THR A 15 6.66 20.83 5.96
C THR A 15 7.45 19.76 6.71
N LEU A 16 8.28 19.03 5.97
CA LEU A 16 9.07 17.93 6.49
C LEU A 16 10.55 18.30 6.42
N THR A 17 11.30 18.03 7.49
CA THR A 17 12.75 18.24 7.53
C THR A 17 13.45 17.10 6.80
N ILE A 18 14.30 17.44 5.83
CA ILE A 18 15.15 16.50 5.11
C ILE A 18 16.38 16.22 5.98
N ASP A 19 16.43 15.02 6.56
CA ASP A 19 17.62 14.52 7.25
C ASP A 19 17.71 13.00 7.05
N PRO A 20 18.89 12.42 6.71
CA PRO A 20 19.03 10.98 6.49
C PRO A 20 18.56 10.09 7.64
N ASP A 21 18.56 10.60 8.87
CA ASP A 21 18.10 9.90 10.07
C ASP A 21 16.60 10.14 10.35
N ASN A 22 15.98 11.12 9.68
CA ASN A 22 14.57 11.48 9.81
C ASN A 22 13.65 10.74 8.82
N PHE A 23 13.98 9.50 8.45
CA PHE A 23 13.19 8.67 7.53
C PHE A 23 12.82 7.32 8.12
N ILE A 24 11.55 6.94 7.97
CA ILE A 24 11.09 5.58 8.21
C ILE A 24 10.75 4.98 6.84
N SER A 25 11.67 4.15 6.33
CA SER A 25 11.42 3.37 5.12
C SER A 25 10.67 2.10 5.48
N PHE A 26 9.54 1.87 4.83
CA PHE A 26 8.71 0.69 5.03
C PHE A 26 8.41 -0.01 3.70
N HIS A 27 8.21 -1.32 3.73
CA HIS A 27 7.71 -2.14 2.62
C HIS A 27 7.26 -3.52 3.14
N GLY A 28 6.55 -4.27 2.29
CA GLY A 28 6.19 -5.67 2.56
C GLY A 28 5.04 -5.87 3.55
N PHE A 29 4.71 -7.15 3.76
CA PHE A 29 3.55 -7.59 4.54
C PHE A 29 3.70 -7.37 6.05
N SER A 30 4.92 -7.32 6.57
CA SER A 30 5.18 -7.15 8.01
C SER A 30 5.03 -5.72 8.50
N SER A 31 5.06 -4.72 7.61
CA SER A 31 4.96 -3.34 8.02
C SER A 31 3.51 -2.87 8.15
N VAL A 32 3.11 -2.44 9.35
CA VAL A 32 1.78 -1.90 9.62
C VAL A 32 1.40 -0.72 8.72
N PHE A 33 2.37 0.01 8.16
CA PHE A 33 2.15 1.11 7.23
C PHE A 33 1.70 0.69 5.83
N THR A 34 1.90 -0.58 5.44
CA THR A 34 1.46 -1.06 4.12
C THR A 34 -0.02 -1.45 4.14
N THR A 35 -0.67 -1.36 2.97
CA THR A 35 -2.02 -1.93 2.78
C THR A 35 -2.01 -3.45 2.74
N GLN A 36 -0.86 -4.06 2.45
CA GLN A 36 -0.66 -5.51 2.40
C GLN A 36 -0.59 -6.16 3.78
N HIS A 37 -0.27 -5.38 4.82
CA HIS A 37 -0.22 -5.90 6.18
C HIS A 37 -1.55 -6.52 6.58
N THR A 38 -1.47 -7.78 6.99
CA THR A 38 -2.60 -8.63 7.38
C THR A 38 -3.31 -8.02 8.59
N PHE A 39 -4.41 -7.34 8.31
CA PHE A 39 -5.28 -6.74 9.31
C PHE A 39 -6.67 -6.63 8.70
N PRO A 40 -7.67 -7.36 9.22
CA PRO A 40 -9.03 -7.27 8.71
C PRO A 40 -9.54 -5.84 8.79
N VAL A 41 -10.13 -5.35 7.70
CA VAL A 41 -10.72 -4.00 7.62
C VAL A 41 -12.21 -4.10 7.33
N LEU A 42 -13.01 -3.41 8.13
CA LEU A 42 -14.44 -3.23 7.91
C LEU A 42 -14.66 -1.97 7.07
N ILE A 43 -15.21 -2.14 5.87
CA ILE A 43 -15.49 -1.04 4.92
C ILE A 43 -16.86 -1.27 4.31
N ASP A 44 -17.77 -0.31 4.46
CA ASP A 44 -19.14 -0.35 3.92
C ASP A 44 -19.90 -1.64 4.28
N GLY A 45 -19.83 -2.05 5.55
CA GLY A 45 -20.50 -3.26 6.05
C GLY A 45 -19.87 -4.58 5.59
N ARG A 46 -18.65 -4.54 5.05
CA ARG A 46 -17.94 -5.74 4.57
C ARG A 46 -16.56 -5.83 5.20
N ILE A 47 -16.21 -7.02 5.66
CA ILE A 47 -14.91 -7.35 6.20
C ILE A 47 -14.02 -7.89 5.08
N TYR A 48 -12.88 -7.25 4.89
CA TYR A 48 -11.82 -7.66 3.98
C TYR A 48 -10.58 -8.07 4.78
N GLU A 49 -9.86 -9.10 4.34
CA GLU A 49 -8.62 -9.56 5.00
C GLU A 49 -7.52 -8.48 5.18
N SER A 50 -7.48 -7.49 4.28
CA SER A 50 -6.52 -6.39 4.33
C SER A 50 -6.99 -5.19 3.49
N GLY A 51 -6.28 -4.06 3.64
CA GLY A 51 -6.48 -2.92 2.75
C GLY A 51 -6.16 -3.24 1.29
N ASP A 52 -5.15 -4.08 1.02
CA ASP A 52 -4.83 -4.54 -0.34
C ASP A 52 -5.98 -5.38 -0.90
N HIS A 53 -6.58 -6.26 -0.11
CA HIS A 53 -7.74 -7.05 -0.53
C HIS A 53 -8.88 -6.16 -1.04
N TYR A 54 -9.30 -5.16 -0.25
CA TYR A 54 -10.29 -4.18 -0.67
C TYR A 54 -9.88 -3.45 -1.96
N TYR A 55 -8.66 -2.92 -2.00
CA TYR A 55 -8.15 -2.14 -3.12
C TYR A 55 -8.11 -2.95 -4.42
N GLN A 56 -7.67 -4.21 -4.39
CA GLN A 56 -7.61 -5.08 -5.57
C GLN A 56 -9.00 -5.49 -6.06
N ILE A 57 -9.99 -5.68 -5.18
CA ILE A 57 -11.39 -5.88 -5.57
C ILE A 57 -11.91 -4.65 -6.33
N GLN A 58 -11.75 -3.44 -5.76
CA GLN A 58 -12.22 -2.21 -6.43
C GLN A 58 -11.53 -2.03 -7.79
N LYS A 59 -10.22 -2.32 -7.84
CA LYS A 59 -9.44 -2.25 -9.08
C LYS A 59 -10.02 -3.13 -10.18
N VAL A 60 -10.29 -4.40 -9.89
CA VAL A 60 -10.82 -5.34 -10.88
C VAL A 60 -12.26 -4.96 -11.25
N ARG A 61 -13.08 -4.57 -10.27
CA ARG A 61 -14.45 -4.11 -10.48
C ARG A 61 -14.52 -2.92 -11.45
N ASP A 62 -13.75 -1.87 -11.18
CA ASP A 62 -13.77 -0.65 -11.97
C ASP A 62 -13.19 -0.84 -13.38
N LEU A 63 -12.11 -1.61 -13.51
CA LEU A 63 -11.39 -1.75 -14.78
C LEU A 63 -11.96 -2.83 -15.69
N CYS A 64 -12.55 -3.88 -15.11
CA CYS A 64 -13.04 -5.04 -15.86
C CYS A 64 -14.57 -5.16 -15.84
N GLY A 65 -15.28 -4.37 -15.03
CA GLY A 65 -16.73 -4.47 -14.86
C GLY A 65 -17.20 -5.75 -14.16
N THR A 66 -16.27 -6.53 -13.59
CA THR A 66 -16.51 -7.82 -12.93
C THR A 66 -15.60 -7.96 -11.72
N VAL A 67 -15.79 -8.99 -10.90
CA VAL A 67 -14.86 -9.37 -9.83
C VAL A 67 -14.61 -10.88 -9.92
N SER A 68 -13.37 -11.30 -9.67
CA SER A 68 -13.05 -12.73 -9.63
C SER A 68 -13.54 -13.35 -8.33
N ASP A 69 -14.15 -14.54 -8.40
CA ASP A 69 -14.54 -15.32 -7.23
C ASP A 69 -13.38 -15.48 -6.24
N LYS A 70 -12.16 -15.71 -6.74
CA LYS A 70 -10.95 -15.80 -5.90
C LYS A 70 -10.69 -14.53 -5.11
N LEU A 71 -11.00 -13.36 -5.66
CA LEU A 71 -10.87 -12.10 -4.92
C LEU A 71 -12.01 -11.90 -3.93
N THR A 72 -13.18 -12.53 -4.07
CA THR A 72 -14.33 -12.28 -3.18
C THR A 72 -14.62 -13.42 -2.21
N GLU A 73 -13.98 -14.57 -2.38
CA GLU A 73 -14.29 -15.81 -1.64
C GLU A 73 -14.13 -15.67 -0.12
N THR A 74 -13.32 -14.73 0.37
CA THR A 74 -13.12 -14.51 1.81
C THR A 74 -13.70 -13.20 2.33
N VAL A 75 -14.41 -12.46 1.47
CA VAL A 75 -15.14 -11.26 1.91
C VAL A 75 -16.33 -11.70 2.75
N ARG A 76 -16.52 -11.04 3.89
CA ARG A 76 -17.57 -11.35 4.85
C ARG A 76 -18.44 -10.13 5.11
N ASP A 77 -19.67 -10.35 5.56
CA ASP A 77 -20.50 -9.30 6.16
C ASP A 77 -20.05 -8.98 7.60
N GLU A 78 -20.69 -8.02 8.25
CA GLU A 78 -20.39 -7.60 9.64
C GLU A 78 -20.60 -8.72 10.66
N SER A 79 -21.43 -9.72 10.35
CA SER A 79 -21.64 -10.90 11.20
C SER A 79 -20.57 -11.98 11.00
N GLY A 80 -19.57 -11.72 10.16
CA GLY A 80 -18.50 -12.64 9.82
C GLY A 80 -18.90 -13.72 8.82
N ARG A 81 -20.11 -13.67 8.25
CA ARG A 81 -20.58 -14.66 7.29
C ARG A 81 -20.02 -14.36 5.90
N ARG A 82 -19.54 -15.38 5.20
CA ARG A 82 -19.01 -15.20 3.84
C ARG A 82 -20.11 -14.79 2.87
N LEU A 83 -19.81 -13.82 2.00
CA LEU A 83 -20.78 -13.31 1.03
C LEU A 83 -21.09 -14.28 -0.11
N ASP A 84 -20.21 -15.26 -0.36
CA ASP A 84 -20.44 -16.33 -1.34
C ASP A 84 -21.34 -17.47 -0.80
N GLY A 85 -21.83 -17.35 0.43
CA GLY A 85 -22.68 -18.34 1.08
C GLY A 85 -21.98 -19.64 1.47
N LYS A 86 -20.68 -19.78 1.17
CA LYS A 86 -19.92 -20.99 1.52
C LYS A 86 -19.62 -21.01 3.01
N VAL A 87 -19.66 -22.21 3.58
CA VAL A 87 -19.31 -22.47 4.98
C VAL A 87 -17.97 -23.20 4.99
N GLY A 88 -17.10 -22.89 5.95
CA GLY A 88 -15.76 -23.48 6.07
C GLY A 88 -14.63 -22.62 5.51
N PHE A 89 -13.42 -23.15 5.62
CA PHE A 89 -12.18 -22.46 5.27
C PHE A 89 -12.05 -22.27 3.75
N SER A 90 -11.48 -21.13 3.36
CA SER A 90 -10.91 -20.99 2.03
C SER A 90 -9.71 -21.92 1.92
N GLU A 91 -9.54 -22.60 0.79
CA GLU A 91 -8.28 -23.26 0.47
C GLU A 91 -7.12 -22.26 0.61
N GLN A 92 -5.94 -22.76 1.01
CA GLN A 92 -4.74 -21.96 1.17
C GLN A 92 -4.46 -21.16 -0.11
N ARG A 93 -4.45 -19.83 0.02
CA ARG A 93 -4.30 -18.94 -1.13
C ARG A 93 -2.83 -18.86 -1.54
N ASN A 94 -2.47 -19.55 -2.61
CA ASN A 94 -1.10 -19.58 -3.13
C ASN A 94 -0.66 -18.27 -3.84
N LYS A 95 -1.58 -17.33 -4.07
CA LYS A 95 -1.32 -16.05 -4.76
C LYS A 95 -1.82 -14.88 -3.91
N SER A 96 -1.05 -13.80 -3.86
CA SER A 96 -1.50 -12.52 -3.30
C SER A 96 -2.67 -11.93 -4.10
N PHE A 97 -3.51 -11.11 -3.46
CA PHE A 97 -4.60 -10.38 -4.12
C PHE A 97 -4.12 -9.58 -5.33
N SER A 98 -2.95 -8.94 -5.19
CA SER A 98 -2.29 -8.21 -6.28
C SER A 98 -1.95 -9.10 -7.48
N GLN A 99 -1.52 -10.36 -7.27
CA GLN A 99 -1.24 -11.31 -8.36
C GLN A 99 -2.53 -11.74 -9.05
N ILE A 100 -3.59 -12.03 -8.29
CA ILE A 100 -4.89 -12.42 -8.82
C ILE A 100 -5.48 -11.27 -9.66
N ALA A 101 -5.48 -10.04 -9.14
CA ALA A 101 -5.98 -8.88 -9.87
C ALA A 101 -5.22 -8.63 -11.18
N LYS A 102 -3.89 -8.77 -11.19
CA LYS A 102 -3.08 -8.66 -12.42
C LYS A 102 -3.48 -9.68 -13.47
N GLU A 103 -3.76 -10.92 -13.05
CA GLU A 103 -4.20 -11.98 -13.96
C GLU A 103 -5.56 -11.66 -14.59
N VAL A 104 -6.53 -11.20 -13.79
CA VAL A 104 -7.86 -10.81 -14.30
C VAL A 104 -7.78 -9.63 -15.26
N ILE A 105 -7.03 -8.58 -14.91
CA ILE A 105 -6.83 -7.39 -15.76
C ILE A 105 -6.18 -7.79 -17.10
N ARG A 106 -5.19 -8.69 -17.06
CA ARG A 106 -4.55 -9.21 -18.27
C ARG A 106 -5.53 -9.98 -19.15
N LEU A 107 -6.35 -10.86 -18.56
CA LEU A 107 -7.35 -11.64 -19.30
C LEU A 107 -8.44 -10.77 -19.92
N ASN A 108 -8.75 -9.61 -19.30
CA ASN A 108 -9.70 -8.63 -19.82
C ASN A 108 -9.07 -7.60 -20.78
N ASN A 109 -7.80 -7.77 -21.17
CA ASN A 109 -7.08 -6.89 -22.09
C ASN A 109 -7.13 -5.40 -21.70
N VAL A 110 -7.12 -5.09 -20.40
CA VAL A 110 -7.13 -3.70 -19.94
C VAL A 110 -5.75 -3.09 -20.17
N ASP A 111 -5.72 -1.97 -20.89
CA ASP A 111 -4.51 -1.23 -21.18
C ASP A 111 -3.84 -0.71 -19.89
N LYS A 112 -2.49 -0.79 -19.84
CA LYS A 112 -1.69 -0.27 -18.74
C LYS A 112 -1.98 1.21 -18.45
N LYS A 113 -2.21 2.04 -19.47
CA LYS A 113 -2.56 3.45 -19.33
C LYS A 113 -3.85 3.64 -18.54
N LYS A 114 -4.88 2.80 -18.78
CA LYS A 114 -6.13 2.83 -18.00
C LYS A 114 -5.88 2.43 -16.54
N VAL A 115 -5.02 1.43 -16.32
CA VAL A 115 -4.61 1.04 -14.96
C VAL A 115 -3.91 2.20 -14.25
N ASP A 116 -2.98 2.89 -14.92
CA ASP A 116 -2.27 4.03 -14.35
C ASP A 116 -3.20 5.22 -14.10
N GLU A 117 -4.11 5.55 -15.03
CA GLU A 117 -5.16 6.56 -14.85
C GLU A 117 -6.08 6.25 -13.67
N TRP A 118 -6.48 4.99 -13.51
CA TRP A 118 -7.28 4.57 -12.37
C TRP A 118 -6.54 4.80 -11.05
N ARG A 119 -5.22 4.57 -10.99
CA ARG A 119 -4.42 4.78 -9.77
C ARG A 119 -4.38 6.24 -9.30
N TYR A 120 -4.57 7.21 -10.21
CA TYR A 120 -4.63 8.63 -9.88
C TYR A 120 -6.05 9.15 -9.56
N THR A 121 -7.07 8.30 -9.73
CA THR A 121 -8.48 8.67 -9.58
C THR A 121 -9.17 7.72 -8.61
N LYS A 122 -10.00 6.79 -9.10
CA LYS A 122 -10.75 5.84 -8.25
C LYS A 122 -9.87 4.94 -7.41
N GLY A 123 -8.68 4.59 -7.90
CA GLY A 123 -7.68 3.86 -7.13
C GLY A 123 -7.14 4.66 -5.96
N LEU A 124 -6.94 5.97 -6.13
CA LEU A 124 -6.56 6.86 -5.04
C LEU A 124 -7.66 6.94 -3.98
N GLU A 125 -8.93 7.02 -4.39
CA GLU A 125 -10.08 6.96 -3.48
C GLU A 125 -10.13 5.63 -2.71
N ALA A 126 -9.99 4.50 -3.40
CA ALA A 126 -10.00 3.17 -2.79
C ALA A 126 -8.84 2.98 -1.80
N MET A 127 -7.65 3.46 -2.14
CA MET A 127 -6.46 3.42 -1.27
C MET A 127 -6.70 4.23 0.01
N GLN A 128 -7.18 5.46 -0.12
CA GLN A 128 -7.43 6.34 1.02
C GLN A 128 -8.55 5.82 1.91
N LYS A 129 -9.60 5.23 1.32
CA LYS A 129 -10.69 4.59 2.05
C LYS A 129 -10.21 3.38 2.86
N ALA A 130 -9.35 2.55 2.27
CA ALA A 130 -8.74 1.43 2.99
C ALA A 130 -7.84 1.91 4.16
N LEU A 131 -7.06 2.97 3.94
CA LEU A 131 -6.14 3.49 4.95
C LEU A 131 -6.87 4.19 6.11
N ILE A 132 -7.87 5.03 5.83
CA ILE A 132 -8.65 5.66 6.91
C ILE A 132 -9.41 4.63 7.73
N ALA A 133 -9.97 3.59 7.07
CA ALA A 133 -10.60 2.47 7.77
C ALA A 133 -9.58 1.76 8.68
N LYS A 134 -8.41 1.39 8.14
CA LYS A 134 -7.34 0.76 8.92
C LYS A 134 -6.88 1.62 10.09
N VAL A 135 -6.70 2.94 9.90
CA VAL A 135 -6.31 3.86 10.99
C VAL A 135 -7.42 3.99 12.04
N SER A 136 -8.68 4.00 11.64
CA SER A 136 -9.80 4.05 12.59
C SER A 136 -9.93 2.77 13.43
N GLN A 137 -9.50 1.63 12.89
CA GLN A 137 -9.74 0.29 13.45
C GLN A 137 -8.51 -0.34 14.10
N SER A 138 -7.30 0.06 13.73
CA SER A 138 -6.04 -0.54 14.19
C SER A 138 -5.30 0.35 15.18
N MET A 139 -5.34 -0.01 16.46
CA MET A 139 -4.56 0.68 17.50
C MET A 139 -3.05 0.62 17.23
N VAL A 140 -2.57 -0.48 16.65
CA VAL A 140 -1.16 -0.65 16.26
C VAL A 140 -0.75 0.36 15.20
N LEU A 141 -1.58 0.58 14.16
CA LEU A 141 -1.27 1.60 13.14
C LEU A 141 -1.32 3.01 13.73
N ARG A 142 -2.32 3.31 14.58
CA ARG A 142 -2.42 4.63 15.24
C ARG A 142 -1.16 4.91 16.07
N GLN A 143 -0.73 3.93 16.86
CA GLN A 143 0.48 4.03 17.67
C GLN A 143 1.72 4.24 16.79
N ALA A 144 1.90 3.42 15.75
CA ALA A 144 3.03 3.55 14.83
C ALA A 144 3.05 4.92 14.11
N LEU A 145 1.88 5.46 13.74
CA LEU A 145 1.78 6.81 13.17
C LEU A 145 2.12 7.89 14.19
N ALA A 146 1.66 7.77 15.44
CA ALA A 146 2.01 8.71 16.50
C ALA A 146 3.52 8.70 16.80
N GLU A 147 4.10 7.51 16.99
CA GLU A 147 5.53 7.29 17.27
C GLU A 147 6.43 7.71 16.11
N SER A 148 5.94 7.66 14.87
CA SER A 148 6.68 8.16 13.72
C SER A 148 7.00 9.65 13.78
N GLY A 149 6.40 10.41 14.71
CA GLY A 149 6.76 11.79 15.00
C GLY A 149 6.80 12.65 13.75
N LYS A 150 7.94 13.33 13.51
CA LYS A 150 8.16 14.17 12.32
C LYS A 150 8.93 13.45 11.22
N ASN A 151 9.15 12.14 11.35
CA ASN A 151 9.85 11.36 10.35
C ASN A 151 9.06 11.31 9.05
N ILE A 152 9.80 11.30 7.95
CA ILE A 152 9.25 11.13 6.62
C ILE A 152 8.98 9.64 6.40
N LEU A 153 7.71 9.30 6.21
CA LEU A 153 7.28 7.93 5.92
C LEU A 153 7.49 7.65 4.43
N VAL A 154 8.35 6.68 4.09
CA VAL A 154 8.67 6.35 2.69
C VAL A 154 8.41 4.88 2.39
N HIS A 155 7.49 4.63 1.46
CA HIS A 155 7.25 3.30 0.93
C HIS A 155 8.34 2.92 -0.09
N ALA A 156 9.35 2.20 0.38
CA ALA A 156 10.56 1.87 -0.39
C ALA A 156 10.36 0.60 -1.23
N PHE A 157 9.61 0.72 -2.33
CA PHE A 157 9.29 -0.39 -3.24
C PHE A 157 9.71 -0.12 -4.70
N PRO A 158 10.69 -0.87 -5.26
CA PRO A 158 11.21 -0.67 -6.62
C PRO A 158 10.20 -0.79 -7.76
N GLY A 159 9.10 -1.52 -7.55
CA GLY A 159 8.09 -1.77 -8.58
C GLY A 159 6.97 -0.73 -8.64
N ASP A 160 7.01 0.31 -7.80
CA ASP A 160 5.93 1.29 -7.70
C ASP A 160 6.48 2.72 -7.57
N SER A 161 6.33 3.50 -8.64
CA SER A 161 6.70 4.92 -8.69
C SER A 161 5.56 5.88 -8.34
N ILE A 162 4.33 5.38 -8.09
CA ILE A 162 3.19 6.21 -7.69
C ILE A 162 3.01 6.16 -6.18
N TYR A 163 2.61 5.00 -5.63
CA TYR A 163 2.42 4.85 -4.20
C TYR A 163 3.75 4.62 -3.47
N GLY A 164 4.76 4.11 -4.17
CA GLY A 164 6.11 3.93 -3.65
C GLY A 164 7.10 5.00 -4.13
N ALA A 165 8.31 4.92 -3.58
CA ALA A 165 9.48 5.72 -3.99
C ALA A 165 10.17 5.17 -5.24
N GLY A 166 9.66 4.08 -5.85
CA GLY A 166 10.25 3.45 -7.02
C GLY A 166 11.62 2.79 -6.79
N CYS A 167 12.08 2.68 -5.55
CA CYS A 167 13.40 2.14 -5.22
C CYS A 167 13.45 1.53 -3.82
N LYS A 168 14.58 0.89 -3.44
CA LYS A 168 14.77 0.31 -2.10
C LYS A 168 15.25 1.37 -1.10
N LYS A 169 15.22 1.02 0.19
CA LYS A 169 15.65 1.87 1.31
C LYS A 169 17.03 2.52 1.10
N ALA A 170 18.00 1.77 0.56
CA ALA A 170 19.34 2.29 0.31
C ALA A 170 19.36 3.48 -0.67
N GLN A 171 18.55 3.43 -1.73
CA GLN A 171 18.43 4.52 -2.69
C GLN A 171 17.67 5.72 -2.11
N VAL A 172 16.67 5.48 -1.26
CA VAL A 172 15.97 6.57 -0.53
C VAL A 172 16.96 7.32 0.37
N LYS A 173 17.81 6.61 1.09
CA LYS A 173 18.85 7.22 1.94
C LYS A 173 19.82 8.08 1.12
N LYS A 174 20.35 7.54 0.02
CA LYS A 174 21.23 8.28 -0.90
C LYS A 174 20.57 9.53 -1.48
N TRP A 175 19.28 9.43 -1.83
CA TRP A 175 18.51 10.58 -2.31
C TRP A 175 18.43 11.68 -1.23
N CYS A 176 18.16 11.32 0.02
CA CYS A 176 18.14 12.27 1.12
C CYS A 176 19.51 12.93 1.35
N GLU A 177 20.58 12.14 1.37
CA GLU A 177 21.95 12.64 1.51
C GLU A 177 22.29 13.64 0.40
N SER A 178 21.90 13.33 -0.84
CA SER A 178 22.09 14.24 -1.98
C SER A 178 21.26 15.52 -1.86
N MET A 179 20.00 15.44 -1.41
CA MET A 179 19.16 16.64 -1.19
C MET A 179 19.80 17.57 -0.16
N LYS A 180 20.27 17.01 0.96
CA LYS A 180 20.95 17.77 2.02
C LYS A 180 22.26 18.38 1.53
N ALA A 181 23.08 17.63 0.78
CA ALA A 181 24.32 18.13 0.18
C ALA A 181 24.09 19.28 -0.81
N ASN A 182 22.94 19.28 -1.49
CA ASN A 182 22.52 20.35 -2.41
C ASN A 182 21.83 21.53 -1.70
N GLY A 183 21.85 21.58 -0.38
CA GLY A 183 21.31 22.69 0.42
C GLY A 183 19.80 22.62 0.69
N ALA A 184 19.10 21.57 0.28
CA ALA A 184 17.68 21.40 0.61
C ALA A 184 17.53 20.91 2.05
N THR A 185 16.86 21.72 2.89
CA THR A 185 16.64 21.42 4.30
C THR A 185 15.21 20.93 4.59
N THR A 186 14.27 21.24 3.70
CA THR A 186 12.85 20.89 3.87
C THR A 186 12.21 20.46 2.55
N ILE A 187 11.12 19.70 2.66
CA ILE A 187 10.23 19.33 1.57
C ILE A 187 8.79 19.59 1.99
N ARG A 188 7.97 20.09 1.06
CA ARG A 188 6.54 20.37 1.28
C ARG A 188 5.69 19.31 0.60
N ILE A 189 4.69 18.80 1.30
CA ILE A 189 3.67 17.89 0.76
C ILE A 189 2.26 18.47 0.98
N PRO A 190 1.25 18.10 0.18
CA PRO A 190 -0.13 18.54 0.42
C PRO A 190 -0.60 18.18 1.83
N ALA A 191 -1.18 19.14 2.56
CA ALA A 191 -1.59 18.92 3.96
C ALA A 191 -2.94 18.23 4.12
N LYS A 192 -3.88 18.48 3.20
CA LYS A 192 -5.28 18.07 3.37
C LYS A 192 -5.51 16.64 2.91
N PHE A 193 -6.09 15.83 3.79
CA PHE A 193 -6.71 14.56 3.45
C PHE A 193 -8.20 14.78 3.12
N PRO A 194 -8.78 14.05 2.14
CA PRO A 194 -8.09 13.18 1.20
C PRO A 194 -7.34 13.97 0.11
N LEU A 195 -6.30 13.36 -0.45
CA LEU A 195 -5.77 13.73 -1.76
C LEU A 195 -6.84 13.51 -2.84
N THR A 196 -7.02 14.53 -3.66
CA THR A 196 -7.81 14.52 -4.90
C THR A 196 -6.94 14.16 -6.10
N SER A 197 -7.58 13.92 -7.24
CA SER A 197 -6.91 13.71 -8.53
C SER A 197 -6.06 14.91 -8.98
N GLU A 198 -6.31 16.09 -8.44
CA GLU A 198 -5.51 17.31 -8.66
C GLU A 198 -4.35 17.39 -7.66
N THR A 199 -4.64 17.32 -6.36
CA THR A 199 -3.64 17.52 -5.30
C THR A 199 -2.61 16.39 -5.22
N VAL A 200 -2.94 15.18 -5.68
CA VAL A 200 -1.96 14.08 -5.80
C VAL A 200 -0.82 14.42 -6.77
N LEU A 201 -1.07 15.29 -7.75
CA LEU A 201 -0.06 15.74 -8.71
C LEU A 201 0.92 16.76 -8.11
N ASN A 202 0.63 17.25 -6.91
CA ASN A 202 1.54 18.08 -6.13
C ASN A 202 2.45 17.28 -5.20
N CYS A 203 2.29 15.95 -5.14
CA CYS A 203 3.22 15.10 -4.41
C CYS A 203 4.63 15.20 -5.03
N PRO A 204 5.64 15.58 -4.24
CA PRO A 204 6.99 15.74 -4.76
C PRO A 204 7.61 14.37 -5.09
N ASN A 205 8.76 14.40 -5.75
CA ASN A 205 9.55 13.18 -5.94
C ASN A 205 10.26 12.80 -4.63
N PHE A 206 10.08 11.56 -4.23
CA PHE A 206 10.85 10.86 -3.21
C PHE A 206 11.72 9.83 -3.92
N ALA A 207 13.00 10.15 -4.11
CA ALA A 207 13.92 9.38 -4.95
C ALA A 207 13.42 9.20 -6.39
N GLN A 208 12.91 8.03 -6.76
CA GLN A 208 12.51 7.68 -8.14
C GLN A 208 10.99 7.70 -8.34
N GLY A 209 10.21 7.91 -7.28
CA GLY A 209 8.75 7.83 -7.29
C GLY A 209 8.11 8.95 -6.47
N ARG A 210 6.79 8.87 -6.32
CA ARG A 210 5.97 9.91 -5.67
C ARG A 210 5.64 9.62 -4.22
N ASN A 211 5.80 8.37 -3.79
CA ASN A 211 5.54 7.95 -2.40
C ASN A 211 4.15 8.41 -1.90
N VAL A 212 3.13 8.34 -2.76
CA VAL A 212 1.77 8.82 -2.43
C VAL A 212 1.23 8.11 -1.18
N LEU A 213 1.57 6.83 -0.96
CA LEU A 213 1.18 6.11 0.25
C LEU A 213 1.78 6.76 1.52
N GLY A 214 3.07 7.11 1.48
CA GLY A 214 3.73 7.83 2.57
C GLY A 214 3.10 9.20 2.83
N VAL A 215 2.75 9.94 1.76
CA VAL A 215 2.02 11.23 1.88
C VAL A 215 0.68 11.04 2.57
N ILE A 216 -0.15 10.08 2.14
CA ILE A 216 -1.45 9.80 2.77
C ILE A 216 -1.27 9.46 4.26
N LEU A 217 -0.30 8.60 4.60
CA LEU A 217 -0.03 8.23 5.99
C LEU A 217 0.39 9.44 6.83
N MET A 218 1.19 10.35 6.28
CA MET A 218 1.58 11.58 6.97
C MET A 218 0.40 12.54 7.15
N GLN A 219 -0.54 12.62 6.19
CA GLN A 219 -1.79 13.38 6.38
C GLN A 219 -2.67 12.75 7.46
N LEU A 220 -2.83 11.43 7.45
CA LEU A 220 -3.59 10.69 8.48
C LEU A 220 -2.95 10.84 9.87
N ARG A 221 -1.62 10.93 9.95
CA ARG A 221 -0.91 11.25 11.18
C ARG A 221 -1.27 12.63 11.72
N GLU A 222 -1.36 13.65 10.88
CA GLU A 222 -1.81 14.98 11.33
C GLU A 222 -3.27 14.95 11.77
N MET A 223 -4.16 14.28 11.03
CA MET A 223 -5.55 14.08 11.46
C MET A 223 -5.65 13.39 12.83
N LEU A 224 -4.79 12.40 13.11
CA LEU A 224 -4.74 11.76 14.42
C LEU A 224 -4.34 12.73 15.54
N ARG A 225 -3.35 13.61 15.30
CA ARG A 225 -2.95 14.64 16.27
C ARG A 225 -4.05 15.63 16.58
N GLU A 226 -4.86 15.94 15.58
CA GLU A 226 -6.03 16.81 15.71
C GLU A 226 -7.26 16.10 16.28
N ASN A 227 -7.17 14.80 16.62
CA ASN A 227 -8.29 13.96 17.04
C ASN A 227 -9.43 13.85 15.99
N ASN A 228 -9.11 14.03 14.72
CA ASN A 228 -10.04 14.02 13.59
C ASN A 228 -10.28 12.63 12.98
N VAL A 229 -9.79 11.56 13.63
CA VAL A 229 -10.06 10.16 13.20
C VAL A 229 -10.71 9.39 14.33
N PRO A 230 -11.98 8.96 14.17
CA PRO A 230 -12.68 8.19 15.20
C PRO A 230 -12.00 6.84 15.43
N ILE A 231 -12.21 6.27 16.63
CA ILE A 231 -11.86 4.88 16.92
C ILE A 231 -13.10 4.03 16.62
N VAL A 232 -12.92 2.97 15.85
CA VAL A 232 -13.95 1.98 15.55
C VAL A 232 -13.55 0.67 16.23
N ASP A 233 -14.38 0.21 17.14
CA ASP A 233 -14.18 -1.08 17.81
C ASP A 233 -14.50 -2.23 16.86
N LEU A 234 -13.53 -3.13 16.67
CA LEU A 234 -13.67 -4.34 15.85
C LEU A 234 -13.81 -5.61 16.69
N SER A 235 -14.05 -5.51 18.00
CA SER A 235 -14.18 -6.70 18.86
C SER A 235 -15.20 -7.70 18.31
N SER A 236 -16.38 -7.22 17.87
CA SER A 236 -17.41 -8.07 17.23
C SER A 236 -16.92 -8.71 15.92
N VAL A 237 -16.13 -7.99 15.12
CA VAL A 237 -15.53 -8.51 13.89
C VAL A 237 -14.52 -9.61 14.20
N PHE A 238 -13.64 -9.40 15.19
CA PHE A 238 -12.69 -10.42 15.60
C PHE A 238 -13.37 -11.64 16.22
N ASP A 239 -14.43 -11.44 17.00
CA ASP A 239 -15.24 -12.52 17.56
C ASP A 239 -15.96 -13.31 16.45
N ALA A 240 -16.52 -12.64 15.45
CA ALA A 240 -17.15 -13.30 14.30
C ALA A 240 -16.16 -14.10 13.45
N LEU A 241 -14.93 -13.59 13.29
CA LEU A 241 -13.85 -14.31 12.62
C LEU A 241 -13.38 -15.52 13.43
N ARG A 242 -13.32 -15.41 14.77
CA ARG A 242 -12.97 -16.53 15.68
C ARG A 242 -14.06 -17.58 15.82
N GLY A 243 -15.33 -17.17 15.84
CA GLY A 243 -16.48 -18.08 15.87
C GLY A 243 -16.57 -18.94 14.61
N SER A 244 -16.05 -18.46 13.49
CA SER A 244 -15.89 -19.25 12.26
C SER A 244 -14.78 -20.32 12.38
N THR A 245 -13.76 -20.12 13.22
CA THR A 245 -12.66 -21.07 13.44
C THR A 245 -12.94 -22.16 14.46
N ALA A 246 -13.90 -21.97 15.38
CA ALA A 246 -14.14 -22.88 16.50
C ALA A 246 -14.82 -24.22 16.13
N VAL A 247 -14.94 -24.55 14.84
CA VAL A 247 -15.58 -25.79 14.35
C VAL A 247 -14.56 -26.81 13.80
N CYS A 248 -13.24 -26.56 13.89
CA CYS A 248 -12.26 -27.60 13.55
C CYS A 248 -11.04 -27.62 14.48
N ASP A 249 -11.02 -28.72 15.23
CA ASP A 249 -9.96 -29.51 15.81
C ASP A 249 -8.57 -28.94 16.14
N ALA A 250 -8.14 -29.34 17.33
CA ALA A 250 -6.87 -29.09 17.96
C ALA A 250 -5.82 -30.09 17.46
N SER A 251 -4.95 -29.65 16.56
CA SER A 251 -3.59 -30.22 16.41
C SER A 251 -2.73 -29.28 15.56
N MET A 252 -1.91 -28.46 16.19
CA MET A 252 -0.80 -27.78 15.52
C MET A 252 0.49 -28.26 16.16
N ASP A 253 1.16 -29.18 15.46
CA ASP A 253 2.58 -29.44 15.63
C ASP A 253 3.37 -28.35 14.90
N ASP A 254 4.35 -27.81 15.62
CA ASP A 254 5.36 -26.86 15.15
C ASP A 254 6.21 -27.46 14.02
N GLN A 255 6.37 -26.75 12.89
CA GLN A 255 7.57 -26.89 12.05
C GLN A 255 7.80 -25.70 11.10
N ASP A 256 8.78 -24.89 11.51
CA ASP A 256 9.97 -24.43 10.78
C ASP A 256 9.84 -23.79 9.37
N CYS A 257 10.18 -22.50 9.30
CA CYS A 257 10.23 -21.69 8.08
C CYS A 257 11.62 -21.75 7.44
N GLY A 258 11.78 -22.60 6.43
CA GLY A 258 12.97 -22.64 5.57
C GLY A 258 12.91 -21.62 4.41
N ASP A 259 13.92 -20.74 4.39
CA ASP A 259 14.27 -19.83 3.29
C ASP A 259 14.43 -20.55 1.94
N GLY A 260 13.92 -19.96 0.85
CA GLY A 260 14.17 -20.45 -0.50
C GLY A 260 13.48 -19.66 -1.61
N PHE A 261 14.08 -18.55 -2.04
CA PHE A 261 13.71 -17.88 -3.29
C PHE A 261 14.94 -17.80 -4.22
N ALA A 262 15.00 -18.70 -5.20
CA ALA A 262 15.90 -18.62 -6.35
C ALA A 262 15.07 -18.41 -7.61
N ILE A 263 15.34 -17.33 -8.35
CA ILE A 263 14.86 -17.17 -9.73
C ILE A 263 16.08 -17.11 -10.64
N GLY A 264 16.15 -18.09 -11.55
CA GLY A 264 17.19 -18.24 -12.55
C GLY A 264 17.23 -17.06 -13.54
N GLY A 265 18.42 -16.52 -13.72
CA GLY A 265 18.73 -15.54 -14.76
C GLY A 265 19.04 -16.26 -16.08
N GLY A 266 18.25 -15.95 -17.11
CA GLY A 266 18.59 -16.22 -18.51
C GLY A 266 19.56 -15.15 -19.02
N SER A 267 20.69 -15.61 -19.55
CA SER A 267 21.80 -14.79 -20.04
C SER A 267 21.44 -14.12 -21.38
N ILE A 268 21.55 -12.78 -21.44
CA ILE A 268 21.60 -12.03 -22.69
C ILE A 268 23.07 -11.60 -22.88
N GLN A 269 23.78 -12.25 -23.81
CA GLN A 269 25.11 -11.80 -24.25
C GLN A 269 24.93 -10.73 -25.34
N ALA A 270 25.30 -9.49 -25.03
CA ALA A 270 25.51 -8.43 -26.01
C ALA A 270 27.01 -8.24 -26.25
N LYS A 271 27.38 -8.25 -27.54
CA LYS A 271 28.70 -7.93 -28.11
C LYS A 271 29.20 -6.55 -27.70
N ILE A 272 30.47 -6.45 -27.29
CA ILE A 272 31.42 -5.35 -27.49
C ILE A 272 32.82 -6.04 -27.47
N GLY A 273 33.75 -5.95 -28.42
CA GLY A 273 34.11 -4.90 -29.36
C GLY A 273 35.34 -4.13 -28.84
N GLY A 274 36.57 -4.61 -29.09
CA GLY A 274 37.79 -3.83 -28.81
C GLY A 274 39.06 -4.67 -28.88
N GLY A 275 39.86 -4.47 -29.93
CA GLY A 275 41.10 -5.22 -30.18
C GLY A 275 42.37 -4.53 -29.65
N THR A 276 43.52 -5.17 -29.85
CA THR A 276 44.75 -4.54 -30.38
C THR A 276 45.86 -5.59 -30.63
N LYS A 277 46.60 -5.35 -31.74
CA LYS A 277 48.01 -5.69 -32.04
C LYS A 277 48.42 -7.17 -32.16
N ALA A 278 48.70 -7.59 -33.39
CA ALA A 278 50.06 -7.60 -33.95
C ALA A 278 49.97 -7.40 -35.47
#